data_AF-A0A2G5NLE9-F1
#
_entry.id   AF-A0A2G5NLE9-F1
#
_cell.length_a   1.000
_cell.length_b   1.000
_cell.length_c   1.000
_cell.angle_alpha   90.00
_cell.angle_beta   90.00
_cell.angle_gamma   90.00
#
_symmetry.space_group_name_H-M   'P 1'
#
loop_
_entity.id
_entity.type
_entity.pdbx_description
1 polymer ?
#
loop_
_entity_poly.entity_id
_entity_poly.type
_entity_poly.pdbx_seq_one_letter_code
_entity_poly.pdbx_strand_id
1 'polypeptide(L)'
;MGVFGFSLALLLLLPGYGLATFLFTGPDVIHGVQPNHGEGLTASSFILLMLASAVLIGAFFAWVVSEPQVQAFTFDGNQQLLTLTITRRCRSPIEVRVPFSEIIYICPYVMNSFAHDGHFHVAYRGAKGKVFGYRLGDGTSLENIEFHGAWLRGMVGERMCELTDLDD
;
A
#
# COMPACT_ATOMS: atom_id res chain seq x y z
N MET A 1 14.96 -4.55 8.68
CA MET A 1 15.66 -5.79 8.27
C MET A 1 14.73 -7.00 8.03
N GLY A 2 13.47 -7.02 8.52
CA GLY A 2 12.59 -8.20 8.36
C GLY A 2 12.05 -8.50 6.94
N VAL A 3 11.86 -7.48 6.10
CA VAL A 3 11.26 -7.61 4.75
C VAL A 3 12.17 -8.37 3.80
N PHE A 4 13.45 -8.03 3.79
CA PHE A 4 14.46 -8.70 2.99
C PHE A 4 14.60 -10.18 3.40
N GLY A 5 14.51 -10.46 4.70
CA GLY A 5 14.57 -11.82 5.23
C GLY A 5 13.39 -12.69 4.80
N PHE A 6 12.16 -12.15 4.78
CA PHE A 6 10.97 -12.89 4.35
C PHE A 6 11.01 -13.21 2.85
N SER A 7 11.33 -12.22 2.01
CA SER A 7 11.46 -12.45 0.56
C SER A 7 12.61 -13.40 0.25
N LEU A 8 13.75 -13.29 0.95
CA LEU A 8 14.88 -14.20 0.82
C LEU A 8 14.54 -15.62 1.28
N ALA A 9 13.78 -15.78 2.38
CA ALA A 9 13.35 -17.08 2.87
C ALA A 9 12.39 -17.79 1.87
N LEU A 10 11.47 -17.05 1.25
CA LEU A 10 10.62 -17.57 0.16
C LEU A 10 11.46 -17.99 -1.06
N LEU A 11 12.48 -17.20 -1.41
CA LEU A 11 13.41 -17.50 -2.50
C LEU A 11 14.30 -18.72 -2.21
N LEU A 12 14.64 -18.97 -0.94
CA LEU A 12 15.48 -20.09 -0.49
C LEU A 12 14.67 -21.37 -0.22
N LEU A 13 13.35 -21.29 0.02
CA LEU A 13 12.47 -22.46 0.08
C LEU A 13 12.45 -23.24 -1.24
N LEU A 14 12.64 -22.55 -2.37
CA LEU A 14 12.75 -23.13 -3.72
C LEU A 14 13.88 -24.16 -3.85
N PRO A 15 15.16 -23.78 -3.65
CA PRO A 15 16.28 -24.72 -3.74
C PRO A 15 16.25 -25.76 -2.62
N GLY A 16 15.77 -25.41 -1.41
CA GLY A 16 15.66 -26.37 -0.30
C GLY A 16 14.72 -27.54 -0.63
N TYR A 17 13.58 -27.26 -1.26
CA TYR A 17 12.61 -28.29 -1.63
C TYR A 17 13.07 -29.10 -2.85
N GLY A 18 13.73 -28.46 -3.83
CA GLY A 18 14.37 -29.14 -4.96
C GLY A 18 15.49 -30.08 -4.53
N LEU A 19 16.28 -29.67 -3.53
CA LEU A 19 17.32 -30.52 -2.93
C LEU A 19 16.72 -31.71 -2.19
N ALA A 20 15.64 -31.50 -1.42
CA ALA A 20 14.96 -32.58 -0.72
C ALA A 20 14.36 -33.60 -1.69
N THR A 21 13.70 -33.16 -2.76
CA THR A 21 13.20 -34.07 -3.80
C THR A 21 14.34 -34.83 -4.46
N PHE A 22 15.42 -34.17 -4.85
CA PHE A 22 16.61 -34.83 -5.39
C PHE A 22 17.22 -35.87 -4.42
N LEU A 23 17.25 -35.59 -3.12
CA LEU A 23 17.77 -36.52 -2.11
C LEU A 23 16.86 -37.73 -1.89
N PHE A 24 15.54 -37.57 -1.99
CA PHE A 24 14.57 -38.65 -1.76
C PHE A 24 14.25 -39.49 -3.00
N THR A 25 14.35 -38.94 -4.22
CA THR A 25 14.07 -39.67 -5.48
C THR A 25 15.31 -39.92 -6.35
N GLY A 26 16.40 -39.16 -6.15
CA GLY A 26 17.65 -39.33 -6.90
C GLY A 26 18.30 -40.72 -6.82
N PRO A 27 18.24 -41.45 -5.69
CA PRO A 27 18.81 -42.79 -5.61
C PRO A 27 18.09 -43.83 -6.50
N ASP A 28 16.76 -43.78 -6.58
CA ASP A 28 15.95 -44.76 -7.33
C ASP A 28 16.10 -44.60 -8.85
N VAL A 29 16.27 -43.36 -9.32
CA VAL A 29 16.48 -43.03 -10.75
C VAL A 29 17.85 -43.51 -11.25
N ILE A 30 18.89 -43.47 -10.41
CA ILE A 30 20.26 -43.91 -10.76
C ILE A 30 20.34 -45.44 -10.90
N HIS A 31 19.47 -46.18 -10.20
CA HIS A 31 19.42 -47.64 -10.24
C HIS A 31 18.52 -48.24 -11.34
N GLY A 32 17.94 -47.40 -12.22
CA GLY A 32 17.17 -47.88 -13.38
C GLY A 32 15.82 -48.51 -13.03
N VAL A 33 15.30 -48.24 -11.82
CA VAL A 33 13.96 -48.66 -11.42
C VAL A 33 12.95 -47.76 -12.12
N GLN A 34 11.96 -48.36 -12.80
CA GLN A 34 10.95 -47.59 -13.52
C GLN A 34 10.14 -46.73 -12.52
N PRO A 35 9.95 -45.43 -12.79
CA PRO A 35 9.10 -44.55 -11.99
C PRO A 35 7.77 -45.19 -11.63
N ASN A 36 7.54 -45.44 -10.35
CA ASN A 36 6.22 -45.83 -9.88
C ASN A 36 5.29 -44.61 -10.01
N HIS A 37 3.97 -44.81 -10.19
CA HIS A 37 2.96 -43.77 -10.50
C HIS A 37 2.92 -42.55 -9.53
N GLY A 38 3.72 -42.54 -8.46
CA GLY A 38 3.94 -41.41 -7.56
C GLY A 38 4.86 -40.30 -8.09
N GLU A 39 5.69 -40.53 -9.12
CA GLU A 39 6.60 -39.50 -9.66
C GLU A 39 5.89 -38.37 -10.44
N GLY A 40 4.74 -38.65 -11.04
CA GLY A 40 3.92 -37.62 -11.70
C GLY A 40 3.31 -36.63 -10.69
N LEU A 41 3.03 -37.11 -9.47
CA LEU A 41 2.49 -36.29 -8.38
C LEU A 41 3.54 -35.38 -7.76
N THR A 42 4.80 -35.81 -7.68
CA THR A 42 5.91 -35.00 -7.12
C THR A 42 6.37 -33.89 -8.06
N ALA A 43 6.39 -34.13 -9.38
CA ALA A 43 6.68 -33.07 -10.35
C ALA A 43 5.53 -32.03 -10.41
N SER A 44 4.28 -32.49 -10.37
CA SER A 44 3.09 -31.63 -10.34
C SER A 44 3.01 -30.79 -9.07
N SER A 45 3.27 -31.38 -7.90
CA SER A 45 3.30 -30.66 -6.62
C SER A 45 4.46 -29.65 -6.54
N PHE A 46 5.61 -29.96 -7.12
CA PHE A 46 6.74 -29.03 -7.23
C PHE A 46 6.37 -27.80 -8.05
N ILE A 47 5.79 -27.98 -9.25
CA ILE A 47 5.35 -26.87 -10.11
C ILE A 47 4.28 -26.03 -9.40
N LEU A 48 3.34 -26.66 -8.70
CA LEU A 48 2.31 -25.95 -7.95
C LEU A 48 2.90 -25.13 -6.78
N LEU A 49 3.90 -25.66 -6.08
CA LEU A 49 4.63 -24.95 -5.03
C LEU A 49 5.39 -23.74 -5.60
N MET A 50 6.05 -23.89 -6.76
CA MET A 50 6.71 -22.79 -7.47
C MET A 50 5.71 -21.69 -7.80
N LEU A 51 4.58 -22.06 -8.38
CA LEU A 51 3.55 -21.10 -8.76
C LEU A 51 2.98 -20.38 -7.53
N ALA A 52 2.67 -21.11 -6.46
CA ALA A 52 2.16 -20.53 -5.22
C ALA A 52 3.16 -19.56 -4.59
N SER A 53 4.44 -19.93 -4.55
CA SER A 53 5.50 -19.05 -4.02
C SER A 53 5.66 -17.78 -4.85
N ALA A 54 5.63 -17.88 -6.19
CA ALA A 54 5.71 -16.72 -7.08
C ALA A 54 4.52 -15.76 -6.88
N VAL A 55 3.31 -16.30 -6.75
CA VAL A 55 2.10 -15.51 -6.46
C VAL A 55 2.22 -14.83 -5.10
N LEU A 56 2.67 -15.54 -4.06
CA LEU A 56 2.85 -14.96 -2.72
C LEU A 56 3.91 -13.85 -2.72
N ILE A 57 5.02 -14.04 -3.44
CA ILE A 57 6.05 -13.01 -3.61
C ILE A 57 5.47 -11.78 -4.33
N GLY A 58 4.75 -11.99 -5.43
CA GLY A 58 4.09 -10.92 -6.17
C GLY A 58 3.08 -10.15 -5.31
N ALA A 59 2.22 -10.86 -4.59
CA ALA A 59 1.26 -10.29 -3.66
C ALA A 59 1.93 -9.51 -2.53
N PHE A 60 3.04 -10.02 -1.99
CA PHE A 60 3.82 -9.33 -0.97
C PHE A 60 4.43 -8.03 -1.50
N PHE A 61 5.01 -8.03 -2.69
CA PHE A 61 5.54 -6.80 -3.29
C PHE A 61 4.44 -5.79 -3.61
N ALA A 62 3.30 -6.24 -4.15
CA ALA A 62 2.14 -5.38 -4.36
C ALA A 62 1.67 -4.75 -3.04
N TRP A 63 1.65 -5.52 -1.96
CA TRP A 63 1.32 -5.03 -0.63
C TRP A 63 2.34 -4.03 -0.08
N VAL A 64 3.64 -4.26 -0.26
CA VAL A 64 4.70 -3.33 0.18
C VAL A 64 4.67 -2.02 -0.60
N VAL A 65 4.32 -2.05 -1.89
CA VAL A 65 4.24 -0.88 -2.77
C VAL A 65 2.87 -0.20 -2.73
N SER A 66 1.90 -0.76 -1.99
CA SER A 66 0.57 -0.17 -1.81
C SER A 66 0.62 1.26 -1.28
N GLU A 67 -0.48 1.98 -1.52
CA GLU A 67 -0.58 3.41 -1.27
C GLU A 67 -0.20 3.79 0.18
N PRO A 68 0.60 4.85 0.38
CA PRO A 68 0.91 5.36 1.72
C PRO A 68 -0.36 5.79 2.46
N GLN A 69 -0.42 5.48 3.76
CA GLN A 69 -1.52 5.89 4.62
C GLN A 69 -1.12 7.11 5.46
N VAL A 70 -2.03 8.07 5.60
CA VAL A 70 -1.85 9.20 6.51
C VAL A 70 -2.36 8.80 7.89
N GLN A 71 -1.50 8.88 8.91
CA GLN A 71 -1.87 8.53 10.29
C GLN A 71 -2.36 9.74 11.08
N ALA A 72 -1.78 10.90 10.81
CA ALA A 72 -2.14 12.15 11.45
C ALA A 72 -1.91 13.30 10.48
N PHE A 73 -2.72 14.34 10.59
CA PHE A 73 -2.55 15.56 9.84
C PHE A 73 -2.93 16.76 10.69
N THR A 74 -2.36 17.92 10.36
CA THR A 74 -2.70 19.19 11.03
C THR A 74 -2.55 20.32 10.04
N PHE A 75 -3.57 21.18 9.97
CA PHE A 75 -3.53 22.43 9.26
C PHE A 75 -3.23 23.56 10.25
N ASP A 76 -2.05 24.17 10.15
CA ASP A 76 -1.69 25.34 10.94
C ASP A 76 -2.01 26.61 10.14
N GLY A 77 -3.06 27.32 10.56
CA GLY A 77 -3.49 28.55 9.92
C GLY A 77 -2.53 29.73 10.10
N ASN A 78 -1.78 29.78 11.21
CA ASN A 78 -0.86 30.87 11.50
C ASN A 78 0.40 30.76 10.65
N GLN A 79 0.93 29.54 10.52
CA GLN A 79 2.11 29.25 9.70
C GLN A 79 1.77 28.97 8.23
N GLN A 80 0.49 28.84 7.91
CA GLN A 80 -0.01 28.42 6.59
C GLN A 80 0.67 27.12 6.12
N LEU A 81 0.67 26.11 7.01
CA LEU A 81 1.39 24.87 6.82
C LEU A 81 0.49 23.67 7.08
N LEU A 82 0.50 22.71 6.15
CA LEU A 82 -0.07 21.39 6.34
C LEU A 82 1.04 20.45 6.78
N THR A 83 0.89 19.82 7.94
CA THR A 83 1.78 18.78 8.43
C THR A 83 1.09 17.43 8.30
N LEU A 84 1.76 16.46 7.66
CA LEU A 84 1.27 15.11 7.45
C LEU A 84 2.24 14.11 8.09
N THR A 85 1.70 13.18 8.87
CA THR A 85 2.43 11.97 9.30
C THR A 85 2.03 10.82 8.39
N ILE A 86 2.96 10.41 7.52
CA ILE A 86 2.70 9.41 6.48
C ILE A 86 3.44 8.12 6.82
N THR A 87 2.73 7.01 6.77
CA THR A 87 3.30 5.67 6.95
C THR A 87 3.20 4.88 5.66
N ARG A 88 4.34 4.30 5.25
CA ARG A 88 4.39 3.30 4.17
C ARG A 88 4.53 1.92 4.77
N ARG A 89 3.98 0.91 4.09
CA ARG A 89 4.11 -0.48 4.52
C ARG A 89 5.60 -0.82 4.69
N CYS A 90 5.90 -1.45 5.82
CA CYS A 90 7.25 -1.84 6.23
C CYS A 90 8.28 -0.70 6.36
N ARG A 91 7.85 0.56 6.48
CA ARG A 91 8.72 1.70 6.77
C ARG A 91 8.23 2.43 8.02
N SER A 92 9.15 3.10 8.70
CA SER A 92 8.80 3.99 9.80
C SER A 92 7.97 5.16 9.28
N PRO A 93 7.06 5.71 10.11
CA PRO A 93 6.34 6.93 9.78
C PRO A 93 7.31 8.08 9.49
N ILE A 94 6.94 8.95 8.55
CA ILE A 94 7.67 10.17 8.22
C ILE A 94 6.76 11.38 8.37
N GLU A 95 7.32 12.48 8.85
CA GLU A 95 6.63 13.77 8.87
C GLU A 95 6.94 14.56 7.59
N VAL A 96 5.91 15.09 6.96
CA VAL A 96 5.99 15.92 5.75
C VAL A 96 5.30 17.24 6.03
N ARG A 97 6.00 18.34 5.75
CA ARG A 97 5.52 19.71 5.93
C ARG A 97 5.31 20.35 4.56
N VAL A 98 4.10 20.81 4.31
CA VAL A 98 3.64 21.31 3.01
C VAL A 98 3.11 22.73 3.20
N PRO A 99 3.77 23.77 2.65
CA PRO A 99 3.23 25.12 2.65
C PRO A 99 1.90 25.17 1.91
N PHE A 100 0.96 25.99 2.36
CA PHE A 100 -0.33 26.15 1.68
C PHE A 100 -0.16 26.66 0.25
N SER A 101 0.93 27.36 -0.08
CA SER A 101 1.26 27.76 -1.45
C SER A 101 1.49 26.58 -2.40
N GLU A 102 1.97 25.44 -1.89
CA GLU A 102 2.24 24.23 -2.68
C GLU A 102 1.01 23.31 -2.79
N ILE A 103 -0.04 23.57 -2.03
CA ILE A 103 -1.32 22.88 -2.18
C ILE A 103 -1.92 23.26 -3.54
N ILE A 104 -2.23 22.24 -4.34
CA ILE A 104 -2.87 22.40 -5.64
C ILE A 104 -4.37 22.50 -5.42
N TYR A 105 -4.94 21.55 -4.68
CA TYR A 105 -6.33 21.59 -4.25
C TYR A 105 -6.58 20.77 -2.98
N ILE A 106 -7.68 21.10 -2.31
CA ILE A 106 -8.28 20.33 -1.23
C ILE A 106 -9.73 20.08 -1.64
N CYS A 107 -10.11 18.81 -1.78
CA CYS A 107 -11.47 18.42 -2.14
C CYS A 107 -12.09 17.64 -0.98
N PRO A 108 -13.15 18.15 -0.33
CA PRO A 108 -13.93 17.34 0.58
C PRO A 108 -14.77 16.35 -0.23
N TYR A 109 -14.89 15.12 0.24
CA TYR A 109 -15.73 14.12 -0.42
C TYR A 109 -16.32 13.12 0.56
N VAL A 110 -17.40 12.46 0.13
CA VAL A 110 -18.06 11.34 0.81
C VAL A 110 -17.95 10.10 -0.07
N MET A 111 -17.94 8.92 0.54
CA MET A 111 -18.11 7.65 -0.17
C MET A 111 -19.40 7.01 0.35
N ASN A 112 -20.25 6.47 -0.52
CA ASN A 112 -21.54 5.88 -0.14
C ASN A 112 -21.39 4.73 0.86
N SER A 113 -20.25 4.01 0.83
CA SER A 113 -19.95 2.97 1.82
C SER A 113 -19.80 3.49 3.26
N PHE A 114 -19.60 4.80 3.42
CA PHE A 114 -19.48 5.52 4.68
C PHE A 114 -20.30 6.82 4.63
N ALA A 115 -21.60 6.74 4.34
CA ALA A 115 -22.49 7.90 4.18
C ALA A 115 -22.54 8.88 5.39
N HIS A 116 -21.88 8.54 6.51
CA HIS A 116 -21.77 9.37 7.71
C HIS A 116 -20.39 10.01 7.89
N ASP A 117 -19.36 9.52 7.19
CA ASP A 117 -17.99 9.98 7.32
C ASP A 117 -17.59 10.77 6.06
N GLY A 118 -16.98 11.93 6.27
CA GLY A 118 -16.38 12.70 5.19
C GLY A 118 -14.87 12.57 5.20
N HIS A 119 -14.25 12.85 4.06
CA HIS A 119 -12.80 12.84 3.90
C HIS A 119 -12.36 14.11 3.17
N PHE A 120 -11.07 14.43 3.28
CA PHE A 120 -10.42 15.36 2.35
C PHE A 120 -9.46 14.60 1.44
N HIS A 121 -9.52 14.90 0.15
CA HIS A 121 -8.44 14.60 -0.77
C HIS A 121 -7.58 15.85 -0.95
N VAL A 122 -6.32 15.78 -0.54
CA VAL A 122 -5.37 16.88 -0.69
C VAL A 122 -4.34 16.51 -1.74
N ALA A 123 -4.20 17.35 -2.76
CA ALA A 123 -3.12 17.28 -3.71
C ALA A 123 -2.16 18.44 -3.52
N TYR A 124 -0.87 18.15 -3.47
CA TYR A 124 0.18 19.17 -3.37
C TYR A 124 1.35 18.88 -4.31
N ARG A 125 2.09 19.93 -4.62
CA ARG A 125 3.33 19.87 -5.38
C ARG A 125 4.51 19.68 -4.42
N GLY A 126 5.16 18.53 -4.51
CA GLY A 126 6.37 18.24 -3.77
C GLY A 126 7.63 18.72 -4.48
N ALA A 127 8.78 18.41 -3.88
CA ALA A 127 10.08 18.72 -4.44
C ALA A 127 10.22 18.21 -5.89
N LYS A 128 10.86 19.01 -6.75
CA LYS A 128 11.05 18.75 -8.19
C LYS A 128 9.74 18.72 -9.00
N GLY A 129 8.67 19.32 -8.50
CA GLY A 129 7.40 19.46 -9.21
C GLY A 129 6.55 18.18 -9.25
N LYS A 130 6.94 17.14 -8.52
CA LYS A 130 6.16 15.90 -8.41
C LYS A 130 4.87 16.15 -7.62
N VAL A 131 3.73 15.73 -8.16
CA VAL A 131 2.44 15.83 -7.47
C VAL A 131 2.21 14.63 -6.56
N PHE A 132 1.68 14.89 -5.38
CA PHE A 132 1.26 13.86 -4.42
C PHE A 132 -0.19 14.11 -4.02
N GLY A 133 -0.99 13.05 -3.98
CA GLY A 133 -2.37 13.05 -3.48
C GLY A 133 -2.46 12.20 -2.22
N TYR A 134 -3.23 12.66 -1.24
CA TYR A 134 -3.49 11.94 0.01
C TYR A 134 -4.93 12.10 0.45
N ARG A 135 -5.52 11.00 0.92
CA ARG A 135 -6.75 10.97 1.69
C ARG A 135 -6.45 11.33 3.14
N LEU A 136 -7.23 12.25 3.69
CA LEU A 136 -7.18 12.71 5.08
C LEU A 136 -8.56 12.57 5.72
N GLY A 137 -8.58 12.51 7.06
CA GLY A 137 -9.83 12.57 7.82
C GLY A 137 -10.57 11.25 7.93
N ASP A 138 -9.92 10.10 7.71
CA ASP A 138 -10.57 8.80 7.93
C ASP A 138 -11.23 8.72 9.31
N GLY A 139 -12.54 8.42 9.33
CA GLY A 139 -13.37 8.38 10.55
C GLY A 139 -13.82 9.75 11.08
N THR A 140 -13.74 10.81 10.27
CA THR A 140 -14.27 12.14 10.61
C THR A 140 -15.70 12.26 10.12
N SER A 141 -16.61 12.75 10.97
CA SER A 141 -18.00 12.99 10.57
C SER A 141 -18.09 14.03 9.45
N LEU A 142 -19.11 13.90 8.60
CA LEU A 142 -19.36 14.86 7.53
C LEU A 142 -19.49 16.30 8.05
N GLU A 143 -20.20 16.51 9.16
CA GLU A 143 -20.35 17.83 9.79
C GLU A 143 -18.99 18.47 10.12
N ASN A 144 -18.05 17.69 10.67
CA ASN A 144 -16.72 18.20 10.98
C ASN A 144 -15.93 18.52 9.70
N ILE A 145 -16.10 17.73 8.64
CA ILE A 145 -15.45 17.99 7.35
C ILE A 145 -16.00 19.26 6.71
N GLU A 146 -17.29 19.50 6.74
CA GLU A 146 -17.90 20.74 6.25
C GLU A 146 -17.44 21.95 7.07
N PHE A 147 -17.45 21.83 8.40
CA PHE A 147 -16.98 22.88 9.31
C PHE A 147 -15.51 23.25 9.04
N HIS A 148 -14.63 22.24 8.98
CA HIS A 148 -13.22 22.48 8.66
C HIS A 148 -13.01 22.92 7.22
N GLY A 149 -13.85 22.46 6.29
CA GLY A 149 -13.82 22.86 4.89
C GLY A 149 -14.12 24.34 4.70
N ALA A 150 -15.10 24.89 5.42
CA ALA A 150 -15.40 26.33 5.41
C ALA A 150 -14.22 27.16 5.94
N TRP A 151 -13.59 26.72 7.03
CA TRP A 151 -12.38 27.36 7.56
C TRP A 151 -11.21 27.29 6.58
N LEU A 152 -10.96 26.12 5.98
CA LEU A 152 -9.91 25.93 4.97
C LEU A 152 -10.16 26.77 3.73
N ARG A 153 -11.42 26.94 3.30
CA ARG A 153 -11.77 27.80 2.17
C ARG A 153 -11.33 29.25 2.38
N GLY A 154 -11.42 29.75 3.61
CA GLY A 154 -10.88 31.07 3.97
C GLY A 154 -9.34 31.17 3.85
N MET A 155 -8.64 30.04 3.96
CA MET A 155 -7.17 29.99 3.93
C MET A 155 -6.59 29.68 2.55
N VAL A 156 -7.19 28.73 1.82
CA VAL A 156 -6.68 28.26 0.51
C VAL A 156 -7.46 28.80 -0.69
N GLY A 157 -8.59 29.47 -0.45
CA GLY A 157 -9.39 30.16 -1.46
C GLY A 157 -10.01 29.20 -2.48
N GLU A 158 -9.88 29.54 -3.76
CA GLU A 158 -10.40 28.76 -4.90
C GLU A 158 -9.81 27.35 -5.01
N ARG A 159 -8.70 27.08 -4.33
CA ARG A 159 -8.11 25.74 -4.26
C ARG A 159 -8.90 24.79 -3.35
N MET A 160 -9.85 25.31 -2.58
CA MET A 160 -10.85 24.47 -1.91
C MET A 160 -11.96 24.13 -2.90
N CYS A 161 -12.04 22.86 -3.29
CA CYS A 161 -13.13 22.37 -4.14
C CYS A 161 -14.44 22.30 -3.35
N GLU A 162 -15.55 22.15 -4.08
CA GLU A 162 -16.84 21.85 -3.47
C GLU A 162 -16.89 20.40 -2.99
N LEU A 163 -17.77 20.13 -2.01
CA LEU A 163 -18.01 18.77 -1.53
C LEU A 163 -18.49 17.90 -2.71
N THR A 164 -17.78 16.82 -2.95
CA THR A 164 -18.07 15.90 -4.06
C THR A 164 -18.49 14.54 -3.52
N ASP A 165 -19.60 13.99 -4.00
CA ASP A 165 -19.88 12.57 -3.82
C ASP A 165 -19.06 11.79 -4.86
N LEU A 166 -18.23 10.83 -4.43
CA LEU A 166 -17.38 10.07 -5.35
C LEU A 166 -18.13 8.93 -6.07
N ASP A 167 -19.37 8.65 -5.67
CA ASP A 167 -20.15 7.53 -6.19
C ASP A 167 -21.32 7.94 -7.11
N ASP A 168 -21.45 9.24 -7.43
CA ASP A 168 -22.46 9.82 -8.35
C ASP A 168 -21.93 10.10 -9.78
#